data_AF-A0A7Y3DZ58-F1
#
_entry.id   AF-A0A7Y3DZ58-F1
#
_cell.length_a   1.000
_cell.length_b   1.000
_cell.length_c   1.000
_cell.angle_alpha   90.00
_cell.angle_beta   90.00
_cell.angle_gamma   90.00
#
_symmetry.space_group_name_H-M   'P 1'
#
loop_
_entity.id
_entity.type
_entity.pdbx_description
1 polymer ?
#
loop_
_entity_poly.entity_id
_entity_poly.type
_entity_poly.pdbx_seq_one_letter_code
_entity_poly.pdbx_strand_id
1 'polypeptide(L)' 'TKFRAGDNVGVGRDHTLFALADGKVKFENKGMPKRKYVSIETS' A
#
# COMPACT_ATOMS: atom_id res chain seq x y z
N THR A 1 -9.30 7.94 -0.72
CA THR A 1 -8.84 6.86 -1.61
C THR A 1 -9.38 5.52 -1.14
N LYS A 2 -9.57 4.54 -2.02
CA LYS A 2 -10.06 3.20 -1.67
C LYS A 2 -9.00 2.35 -0.94
N PHE A 3 -7.74 2.56 -1.31
CA PHE A 3 -6.56 1.95 -0.70
C PHE A 3 -5.58 3.04 -0.27
N ARG A 4 -4.75 2.73 0.72
CA ARG A 4 -3.68 3.59 1.24
C ARG A 4 -2.33 2.89 1.04
N ALA A 5 -1.28 3.67 0.86
CA ALA A 5 0.08 3.14 0.87
C ALA A 5 0.42 2.57 2.26
N GLY A 6 0.87 1.31 2.27
CA GLY A 6 1.58 0.68 3.37
C GLY A 6 3.08 0.64 3.07
N ASP A 7 3.77 -0.33 3.66
CA ASP A 7 5.23 -0.44 3.53
C ASP A 7 5.66 -0.63 2.07
N ASN A 8 6.74 0.06 1.67
CA ASN A 8 7.34 0.01 0.33
C ASN A 8 6.40 0.42 -0.83
N VAL A 9 5.39 1.25 -0.55
CA VAL A 9 4.48 1.80 -1.57
C VAL A 9 4.45 3.33 -1.47
N GLY A 10 4.60 4.00 -2.62
CA GLY A 10 4.47 5.44 -2.78
C GLY A 10 3.08 5.85 -3.26
N VAL A 11 2.77 7.16 -3.14
CA VAL A 11 1.49 7.73 -3.61
C VAL A 11 1.78 8.90 -4.56
N GLY A 12 1.27 8.81 -5.79
CA GLY A 12 1.32 9.89 -6.77
C GLY A 12 0.36 11.03 -6.44
N ARG A 13 0.51 12.17 -7.10
CA ARG A 13 -0.34 13.36 -6.91
C ARG A 13 -1.83 13.08 -7.17
N ASP A 14 -2.13 12.19 -8.10
CA ASP A 14 -3.47 11.71 -8.45
C ASP A 14 -3.95 10.55 -7.57
N HIS A 15 -3.19 10.20 -6.52
CA HIS A 15 -3.39 9.06 -5.63
C HIS A 15 -3.10 7.68 -6.24
N THR A 16 -2.41 7.62 -7.38
CA THR A 16 -1.90 6.35 -7.91
C THR A 16 -0.88 5.74 -6.95
N LEU A 17 -1.03 4.44 -6.62
CA LEU A 17 -0.07 3.71 -5.80
C LEU A 17 1.01 3.08 -6.69
N PHE A 18 2.27 3.19 -6.30
CA PHE A 18 3.40 2.58 -7.02
C PHE A 18 4.39 1.94 -6.05
N ALA A 19 5.08 0.89 -6.50
CA ALA A 19 6.08 0.19 -5.69
C ALA A 19 7.35 1.04 -5.52
N LEU A 20 7.90 1.07 -4.32
CA LEU A 20 9.20 1.69 -4.01
C LEU A 20 10.34 0.66 -3.93
N ALA A 21 9.99 -0.63 -3.90
CA ALA A 21 10.92 -1.76 -3.90
C ALA A 21 10.31 -2.95 -4.65
N ASP A 22 11.16 -3.85 -5.13
CA ASP A 22 10.73 -5.10 -5.75
C ASP A 22 10.24 -6.09 -4.70
N GLY A 23 9.19 -6.86 -5.01
CA GLY A 23 8.66 -7.86 -4.12
C GLY A 23 7.24 -8.26 -4.46
N LYS A 24 6.54 -8.85 -3.50
CA LYS A 24 5.15 -9.30 -3.67
C LYS A 24 4.17 -8.27 -3.11
N VAL A 25 3.12 -7.98 -3.88
CA VAL A 25 2.04 -7.09 -3.43
C VAL A 25 1.23 -7.78 -2.33
N LYS A 26 1.01 -7.08 -1.22
CA LYS A 26 0.17 -7.50 -0.11
C LYS A 26 -0.96 -6.50 0.14
N PHE A 27 -2.17 -7.04 0.32
CA PHE A 27 -3.35 -6.28 0.71
C PHE A 27 -3.72 -6.59 2.15
N GLU A 28 -4.06 -5.57 2.94
CA GLU A 28 -4.38 -5.75 4.34
C GLU A 28 -5.42 -4.74 4.85
N ASN A 29 -6.21 -5.16 5.82
CA ASN A 29 -7.14 -4.28 6.54
C ASN A 29 -6.56 -4.00 7.94
N LYS A 30 -6.18 -2.75 8.22
CA LYS A 30 -5.55 -2.34 9.47
C LYS A 30 -6.35 -1.25 10.20
N GLY A 31 -6.24 -1.23 11.52
CA GLY A 31 -6.77 -0.18 12.41
C GLY A 31 -8.29 -0.22 12.66
N MET A 32 -8.75 0.76 13.46
CA MET A 32 -10.17 1.04 13.70
C MET A 32 -10.43 2.53 13.40
N PRO A 33 -11.29 2.88 12.43
CA PRO A 33 -12.00 1.98 11.51
C PRO A 33 -11.06 1.21 10.58
N LYS A 34 -11.46 0.00 10.16
CA LYS A 34 -10.68 -0.84 9.25
C LYS A 34 -10.44 -0.12 7.93
N ARG A 35 -9.19 0.22 7.65
CA ARG A 35 -8.75 0.86 6.39
C ARG A 35 -7.95 -0.14 5.56
N LYS A 36 -8.11 -0.08 4.24
CA LYS A 36 -7.40 -0.94 3.27
C LYS A 36 -6.04 -0.36 2.94
N TYR A 37 -4.98 -1.15 3.10
CA TYR A 37 -3.61 -0.81 2.78
C TYR A 37 -3.05 -1.75 1.72
N VAL A 38 -2.08 -1.25 0.95
CA VAL A 38 -1.29 -2.00 -0.03
C VAL A 38 0.18 -1.81 0.30
N SER A 39 0.92 -2.90 0.48
CA SER A 39 2.36 -2.91 0.73
C SER A 39 3.09 -3.84 -0.24
N ILE A 40 4.41 -3.70 -0.33
CA ILE A 40 5.29 -4.67 -1.00
C ILE A 40 6.09 -5.42 0.07
N GLU A 41 5.93 -6.75 0.12
CA GLU A 41 6.77 -7.64 0.91
C GLU A 41 8.04 -7.99 0.11
N THR A 42 9.17 -7.49 0.58
CA THR A 42 10.50 -7.84 0.10
C THR A 42 10.97 -9.11 0.81
N SER A 43 11.55 -10.06 0.07
CA SER A 43 12.16 -11.27 0.67
C SER A 43 13.54 -10.98 1.23
#